data_AF-A0A838VGH9-F1
#
_entry.id   AF-A0A838VGH9-F1
#
_cell.length_a   1.000
_cell.length_b   1.000
_cell.length_c   1.000
_cell.angle_alpha   90.00
_cell.angle_beta   90.00
_cell.angle_gamma   90.00
#
_symmetry.space_group_name_H-M   'P 1'
#
loop_
_entity.id
_entity.type
_entity.pdbx_description
1 polymer ?
#
loop_
_entity_poly.entity_id
_entity_poly.type
_entity_poly.pdbx_seq_one_letter_code
_entity_poly.pdbx_strand_id
1 'polypeptide(L)'
;SSLMSSHRGNGQFDPRPIPDLGQAGKISRDPQARALETFIRGLIVEEFDGPAPPSTILDDLALYLRSLGNGTCPAGATEPIRLAGALNDARRAAAAAGESWRRGDGPAARLLLSATRSALGRIDERFAPRDLAADRQAIRNADFELLAIEQAMDRRDRTVALRIAAWRAGVPRWASLLHRDEGRSLYDVETLSRALAAGNS
;
A
#
# COMPACT_ATOMS: atom_id res chain seq x y z
N SER A 1 13.96 -19.69 -8.85
CA SER A 1 13.13 -19.85 -10.06
C SER A 1 12.38 -18.55 -10.32
N SER A 2 13.04 -17.61 -11.01
CA SER A 2 12.68 -16.19 -11.24
C SER A 2 11.36 -15.93 -11.92
N LEU A 3 10.26 -15.70 -11.20
CA LEU A 3 8.95 -15.38 -11.83
C LEU A 3 8.97 -14.10 -12.68
N MET A 4 9.95 -13.19 -12.53
CA MET A 4 9.90 -11.81 -13.08
C MET A 4 11.23 -11.30 -13.68
N SER A 5 12.17 -12.18 -14.06
CA SER A 5 13.44 -11.78 -14.70
C SER A 5 13.29 -11.63 -16.23
N SER A 6 14.02 -10.68 -16.80
CA SER A 6 14.27 -10.47 -18.24
C SER A 6 14.85 -11.68 -18.98
N HIS A 7 15.22 -12.73 -18.24
CA HIS A 7 15.72 -14.02 -18.75
C HIS A 7 14.70 -15.18 -18.71
N ARG A 8 13.42 -14.96 -19.01
CA ARG A 8 12.47 -16.07 -19.27
C ARG A 8 12.14 -16.23 -20.76
N GLY A 9 12.81 -17.21 -21.37
CA GLY A 9 12.65 -17.60 -22.77
C GLY A 9 12.03 -18.98 -23.00
N ASN A 10 10.98 -19.38 -22.27
CA ASN A 10 10.34 -20.69 -22.49
C ASN A 10 8.87 -20.64 -22.97
N GLY A 11 8.25 -19.46 -23.07
CA GLY A 11 6.92 -19.29 -23.69
C GLY A 11 5.77 -20.06 -23.05
N GLN A 12 5.95 -20.66 -21.87
CA GLN A 12 4.95 -21.47 -21.17
C GLN A 12 4.43 -20.75 -19.92
N PHE A 13 3.11 -20.72 -19.77
CA PHE A 13 2.43 -20.21 -18.57
C PHE A 13 2.42 -21.29 -17.48
N ASP A 14 3.49 -21.32 -16.67
CA ASP A 14 3.66 -22.20 -15.51
C ASP A 14 3.88 -21.35 -14.24
N PRO A 15 2.81 -20.74 -13.68
CA PRO A 15 2.94 -19.90 -12.49
C PRO A 15 3.19 -20.75 -11.26
N ARG A 16 4.35 -20.54 -10.61
CA ARG A 16 4.62 -21.13 -9.30
C ARG A 16 3.91 -20.34 -8.20
N PRO A 17 3.44 -20.99 -7.12
CA PRO A 17 2.89 -20.29 -5.96
C PRO A 17 3.88 -19.23 -5.45
N ILE A 18 3.39 -18.01 -5.22
CA ILE A 18 4.19 -16.93 -4.65
C ILE A 18 4.56 -17.35 -3.22
N PRO A 19 5.85 -17.41 -2.86
CA PRO A 19 6.25 -17.78 -1.51
C PRO A 19 5.72 -16.77 -0.49
N ASP A 20 5.02 -17.26 0.54
CA ASP A 20 4.59 -16.46 1.68
C ASP A 20 5.82 -16.15 2.56
N LEU A 21 6.23 -14.88 2.57
CA LEU A 21 7.37 -14.39 3.35
C LEU A 21 7.04 -14.24 4.85
N GLY A 22 5.75 -14.19 5.20
CA GLY A 22 5.24 -14.04 6.56
C GLY A 22 5.19 -15.36 7.33
N GLN A 23 5.12 -16.50 6.66
CA GLN A 23 5.17 -17.82 7.29
C GLN A 23 6.60 -18.38 7.42
N ALA A 24 6.87 -19.05 8.55
CA ALA A 24 8.12 -19.79 8.71
C ALA A 24 8.11 -20.95 7.71
N GLY A 25 8.99 -20.88 6.71
CA GLY A 25 9.09 -21.85 5.62
C GLY A 25 10.49 -22.42 5.47
N LYS A 26 10.92 -22.64 4.21
CA LYS A 26 12.22 -23.25 3.84
C LYS A 26 13.47 -22.42 4.17
N ILE A 27 13.30 -21.16 4.55
CA ILE A 27 14.39 -20.22 4.80
C ILE A 27 14.49 -19.97 6.31
N SER A 28 15.69 -20.20 6.86
CA SER A 28 15.95 -19.95 8.28
C SER A 28 15.74 -18.47 8.61
N ARG A 29 15.06 -18.23 9.75
CA ARG A 29 14.85 -16.89 10.31
C ARG A 29 15.84 -16.54 11.41
N ASP A 30 16.76 -17.43 11.74
CA ASP A 30 17.83 -17.16 12.70
C ASP A 30 18.66 -15.93 12.25
N PRO A 31 18.74 -14.87 13.08
CA PRO A 31 19.59 -13.71 12.80
C PRO A 31 21.05 -14.06 12.50
N GLN A 32 21.59 -15.11 13.13
CA GLN A 32 22.99 -15.52 12.96
C GLN A 32 23.23 -16.21 11.62
N ALA A 33 22.25 -16.96 11.13
CA ALA A 33 22.37 -17.69 9.87
C ALA A 33 22.35 -16.78 8.63
N ARG A 34 21.82 -15.55 8.75
CA ARG A 34 21.71 -14.54 7.67
C ARG A 34 21.00 -15.03 6.39
N ALA A 35 20.32 -16.18 6.46
CA ALA A 35 19.72 -16.86 5.32
C ALA A 35 18.54 -16.06 4.73
N LEU A 36 17.81 -15.34 5.59
CA LEU A 36 16.70 -14.49 5.19
C LEU A 36 17.17 -13.29 4.36
N GLU A 37 18.26 -12.64 4.77
CA GLU A 37 18.87 -11.52 4.05
C GLU A 37 19.37 -11.96 2.67
N THR A 38 20.06 -13.10 2.59
CA THR A 38 20.50 -13.70 1.32
C THR A 38 19.31 -13.98 0.41
N PHE A 39 18.23 -14.53 0.96
CA PHE A 39 17.02 -14.83 0.21
C PHE A 39 16.31 -13.57 -0.31
N ILE A 40 16.14 -12.53 0.52
CA ILE A 40 15.53 -11.26 0.11
C ILE A 40 16.35 -10.60 -1.00
N ARG A 41 17.69 -10.60 -0.87
CA ARG A 41 18.57 -10.09 -1.91
C ARG A 41 18.40 -10.86 -3.22
N GLY A 42 18.35 -12.19 -3.16
CA GLY A 42 18.10 -13.05 -4.33
C GLY A 42 16.77 -12.73 -4.99
N LEU A 43 15.70 -12.55 -4.22
CA LEU A 43 14.42 -12.09 -4.76
C LEU A 43 14.58 -10.77 -5.52
N ILE A 44 15.13 -9.73 -4.88
CA ILE A 44 15.22 -8.40 -5.48
C ILE A 44 16.09 -8.41 -6.74
N VAL A 45 17.29 -8.97 -6.65
CA VAL A 45 18.31 -8.85 -7.71
C VAL A 45 18.12 -9.90 -8.81
N GLU A 46 17.85 -11.15 -8.43
CA GLU A 46 17.88 -12.29 -9.37
C GLU A 46 16.48 -12.65 -9.88
N GLU A 47 15.44 -12.40 -9.09
CA GLU A 47 14.08 -12.79 -9.45
C GLU A 47 13.27 -11.65 -10.09
N PHE A 48 13.58 -10.41 -9.73
CA PHE A 48 12.90 -9.19 -10.21
C PHE A 48 13.82 -8.19 -10.92
N ASP A 49 15.08 -8.54 -11.18
CA ASP A 49 16.10 -7.68 -11.83
C ASP A 49 16.22 -6.28 -11.19
N GLY A 50 15.96 -6.17 -9.88
CA GLY A 50 16.05 -4.94 -9.12
C GLY A 50 17.50 -4.60 -8.74
N PRO A 51 17.78 -3.33 -8.38
CA PRO A 51 19.10 -2.94 -7.90
C PRO A 51 19.41 -3.62 -6.57
N ALA A 52 20.68 -3.95 -6.36
CA ALA A 52 21.13 -4.52 -5.09
C ALA A 52 20.83 -3.54 -3.93
N PRO A 53 20.03 -3.93 -2.94
CA PRO A 53 19.71 -3.06 -1.81
C PRO A 53 20.92 -2.86 -0.89
N PRO A 54 21.05 -1.69 -0.23
CA PRO A 54 22.03 -1.49 0.83
C PRO A 54 21.87 -2.52 1.96
N SER A 55 22.97 -2.88 2.63
CA SER A 55 22.94 -3.89 3.71
C SER A 55 22.00 -3.51 4.85
N THR A 56 21.94 -2.23 5.23
CA THR A 56 21.03 -1.74 6.27
C THR A 56 19.55 -1.95 5.90
N ILE A 57 19.18 -1.78 4.62
CA ILE A 57 17.83 -2.04 4.14
C ILE A 57 17.51 -3.53 4.19
N LEU A 58 18.47 -4.40 3.84
CA LEU A 58 18.29 -5.85 3.98
C LEU A 58 18.11 -6.25 5.44
N ASP A 59 18.88 -5.65 6.35
CA ASP A 59 18.80 -5.91 7.79
C ASP A 59 17.42 -5.49 8.33
N ASP A 60 16.95 -4.30 7.99
CA ASP A 60 15.64 -3.78 8.40
C ASP A 60 14.49 -4.62 7.84
N LEU A 61 14.57 -5.02 6.56
CA LEU A 61 13.58 -5.89 5.93
C LEU A 61 13.54 -7.28 6.59
N ALA A 62 14.70 -7.86 6.88
CA ALA A 62 14.77 -9.15 7.55
C ALA A 62 14.26 -9.07 8.99
N LEU A 63 14.56 -7.98 9.71
CA LEU A 63 13.99 -7.72 11.04
C LEU A 63 12.47 -7.63 10.99
N TYR A 64 11.93 -6.87 10.03
CA TYR A 64 10.49 -6.74 9.81
C TYR A 64 9.84 -8.11 9.54
N LEU A 65 10.36 -8.90 8.60
CA LEU A 65 9.81 -10.21 8.27
C LEU A 65 9.90 -11.21 9.43
N ARG A 66 10.97 -11.14 10.25
CA ARG A 66 11.06 -11.94 11.49
C ARG A 66 9.95 -11.58 12.47
N SER A 67 9.60 -10.29 12.60
CA SER A 67 8.53 -9.84 13.49
C SER A 67 7.14 -10.34 13.07
N LEU A 68 6.92 -10.59 11.76
CA LEU A 68 5.69 -11.20 11.24
C LEU A 68 5.59 -12.69 11.58
N GLY A 69 6.72 -13.36 11.77
CA GLY A 69 6.82 -14.80 11.95
C GLY A 69 6.35 -15.37 13.29
N ASN A 70 6.07 -14.52 14.27
CA ASN A 70 5.80 -14.92 15.65
C ASN A 70 4.33 -15.32 15.90
N GLY A 71 3.60 -15.79 14.89
CA GLY A 71 2.22 -16.25 15.06
C GLY A 71 1.23 -15.14 15.44
N THR A 72 1.57 -13.88 15.18
CA THR A 72 0.73 -12.71 15.47
C THR A 72 -0.54 -12.64 14.61
N CYS A 73 -0.62 -13.41 13.54
CA CYS A 73 -1.85 -13.61 12.77
C CYS A 73 -2.42 -15.00 13.09
N PRO A 74 -3.51 -15.10 13.87
CA PRO A 74 -4.19 -16.38 14.09
C PRO A 74 -4.60 -16.97 12.74
N ALA A 75 -4.32 -18.25 12.51
CA ALA A 75 -4.75 -18.94 11.29
C ALA A 75 -6.28 -18.82 11.15
N GLY A 76 -6.74 -18.25 10.04
CA GLY A 76 -8.17 -18.02 9.79
C GLY A 76 -8.76 -16.76 10.43
N ALA A 77 -7.95 -15.87 11.01
CA ALA A 77 -8.42 -14.54 11.38
C ALA A 77 -8.81 -13.76 10.13
N THR A 78 -10.11 -13.58 9.93
CA THR A 78 -10.65 -12.70 8.90
C THR A 78 -11.00 -11.36 9.54
N GLU A 79 -10.40 -10.29 9.04
CA GLU A 79 -10.81 -8.94 9.39
C GLU A 79 -11.62 -8.35 8.24
N PRO A 80 -12.81 -7.81 8.51
CA PRO A 80 -13.57 -7.14 7.46
C PRO A 80 -12.79 -5.91 6.99
N ILE A 81 -12.60 -5.79 5.67
CA ILE A 81 -12.05 -4.57 5.10
C ILE A 81 -13.10 -3.47 5.21
N ARG A 82 -12.82 -2.46 6.03
CA ARG A 82 -13.70 -1.30 6.27
C ARG A 82 -13.10 -0.01 5.72
N LEU A 83 -13.96 0.97 5.44
CA LEU A 83 -13.52 2.31 5.03
C LEU A 83 -12.59 2.94 6.06
N ALA A 84 -12.91 2.79 7.35
CA ALA A 84 -12.10 3.33 8.44
C ALA A 84 -10.64 2.85 8.39
N GLY A 85 -10.43 1.56 8.08
CA GLY A 85 -9.09 0.98 7.91
C GLY A 85 -8.35 1.61 6.74
N ALA A 86 -8.99 1.68 5.57
CA ALA A 86 -8.40 2.24 4.36
C ALA A 86 -8.04 3.74 4.51
N LEU A 87 -8.90 4.53 5.16
CA LEU A 87 -8.62 5.94 5.46
C LEU A 87 -7.48 6.11 6.47
N ASN A 88 -7.39 5.21 7.45
CA ASN A 88 -6.28 5.21 8.40
C ASN A 88 -4.94 4.89 7.71
N ASP A 89 -4.92 3.95 6.76
CA ASP A 89 -3.74 3.66 5.95
C ASP A 89 -3.29 4.88 5.15
N ALA A 90 -4.21 5.54 4.44
CA ALA A 90 -3.91 6.76 3.70
C ALA A 90 -3.36 7.86 4.64
N ARG A 91 -3.97 8.06 5.81
CA ARG A 91 -3.50 9.05 6.80
C ARG A 91 -2.11 8.71 7.35
N ARG A 92 -1.81 7.44 7.59
CA ARG A 92 -0.49 6.98 8.05
C ARG A 92 0.57 7.19 6.98
N ALA A 93 0.29 6.83 5.73
CA ALA A 93 1.19 7.04 4.60
C ALA A 93 1.49 8.54 4.42
N ALA A 94 0.47 9.41 4.45
CA ALA A 94 0.66 10.85 4.40
C ALA A 94 1.47 11.40 5.59
N ALA A 95 1.25 10.87 6.79
CA ALA A 95 2.04 11.24 7.97
C ALA A 95 3.52 10.91 7.78
N ALA A 96 3.80 9.68 7.31
CA ALA A 96 5.15 9.22 7.03
C ALA A 96 5.81 10.04 5.90
N ALA A 97 5.05 10.41 4.86
CA ALA A 97 5.54 11.28 3.80
C ALA A 97 6.01 12.64 4.33
N GLY A 98 5.22 13.25 5.22
CA GLY A 98 5.58 14.50 5.88
C GLY A 98 6.84 14.38 6.75
N GLU A 99 7.01 13.25 7.44
CA GLU A 99 8.20 12.99 8.24
C GLU A 99 9.46 12.77 7.38
N SER A 100 9.37 11.94 6.33
CA SER A 100 10.47 11.74 5.39
C SER A 100 10.91 13.06 4.74
N TRP A 101 9.95 13.93 4.37
CA TRP A 101 10.27 15.25 3.82
C TRP A 101 11.04 16.12 4.82
N ARG A 102 10.61 16.15 6.10
CA ARG A 102 11.31 16.91 7.16
C ARG A 102 12.74 16.42 7.40
N ARG A 103 12.99 15.13 7.21
CA ARG A 103 14.32 14.51 7.33
C ARG A 103 15.18 14.66 6.08
N GLY A 104 14.68 15.34 5.04
CA GLY A 104 15.40 15.55 3.78
C GLY A 104 15.34 14.36 2.81
N ASP A 105 14.56 13.32 3.12
CA ASP A 105 14.36 12.16 2.26
C ASP A 105 13.20 12.41 1.29
N GLY A 106 13.48 13.21 0.27
CA GLY A 106 12.54 13.56 -0.80
C GLY A 106 12.01 12.33 -1.57
N PRO A 107 12.87 11.38 -2.00
CA PRO A 107 12.41 10.16 -2.67
C PRO A 107 11.44 9.34 -1.84
N ALA A 108 11.73 9.08 -0.56
CA ALA A 108 10.79 8.35 0.29
C ALA A 108 9.50 9.14 0.53
N ALA A 109 9.59 10.46 0.72
CA ALA A 109 8.41 11.31 0.88
C ALA A 109 7.47 11.23 -0.34
N ARG A 110 8.03 11.28 -1.56
CA ARG A 110 7.26 11.16 -2.80
C ARG A 110 6.62 9.79 -2.95
N LEU A 111 7.36 8.72 -2.66
CA LEU A 111 6.82 7.35 -2.70
C LEU A 111 5.63 7.18 -1.75
N LEU A 112 5.76 7.67 -0.50
CA LEU A 112 4.71 7.58 0.51
C LEU A 112 3.48 8.44 0.15
N LEU A 113 3.69 9.58 -0.52
CA LEU A 113 2.58 10.40 -1.01
C LEU A 113 1.84 9.71 -2.16
N SER A 114 2.56 9.09 -3.09
CA SER A 114 1.98 8.25 -4.15
C SER A 114 1.23 7.03 -3.59
N ALA A 115 1.74 6.42 -2.51
CA ALA A 115 1.03 5.35 -1.80
C ALA A 115 -0.29 5.85 -1.18
N THR A 116 -0.31 7.09 -0.67
CA THR A 116 -1.53 7.74 -0.18
C THR A 116 -2.55 7.91 -1.30
N ARG A 117 -2.13 8.42 -2.46
CA ARG A 117 -2.97 8.58 -3.66
C ARG A 117 -3.54 7.25 -4.16
N SER A 118 -2.69 6.23 -4.22
CA SER A 118 -3.11 4.86 -4.55
C SER A 118 -4.15 4.31 -3.58
N ALA A 119 -4.03 4.63 -2.29
CA ALA A 119 -5.04 4.24 -1.30
C ALA A 119 -6.39 4.95 -1.54
N LEU A 120 -6.38 6.24 -1.89
CA LEU A 120 -7.60 6.96 -2.28
C LEU A 120 -8.23 6.36 -3.54
N GLY A 121 -7.44 5.97 -4.54
CA GLY A 121 -7.94 5.29 -5.74
C GLY A 121 -8.72 4.01 -5.41
N ARG A 122 -8.17 3.17 -4.51
CA ARG A 122 -8.88 1.95 -4.04
C ARG A 122 -10.16 2.27 -3.27
N ILE A 123 -10.23 3.41 -2.58
CA ILE A 123 -11.47 3.86 -1.94
C ILE A 123 -12.46 4.31 -3.02
N ASP A 124 -12.06 5.10 -4.02
CA ASP A 124 -12.93 5.54 -5.13
C ASP A 124 -13.59 4.36 -5.84
N GLU A 125 -12.80 3.31 -6.12
CA GLU A 125 -13.27 2.06 -6.72
C GLU A 125 -14.37 1.38 -5.90
N ARG A 126 -14.29 1.43 -4.56
CA ARG A 126 -15.32 0.85 -3.69
C ARG A 126 -16.58 1.69 -3.61
N PHE A 127 -16.53 2.97 -3.95
CA PHE A 127 -17.70 3.85 -4.08
C PHE A 127 -18.26 3.81 -5.52
N ALA A 128 -18.14 2.71 -6.25
CA ALA A 128 -18.60 2.55 -7.64
C ALA A 128 -20.09 2.86 -7.93
N PRO A 129 -21.07 2.56 -7.06
CA PRO A 129 -22.48 2.81 -7.34
C PRO A 129 -22.78 4.24 -7.80
N ARG A 130 -23.64 4.40 -8.81
CA ARG A 130 -23.84 5.70 -9.51
C ARG A 130 -24.35 6.80 -8.57
N ASP A 131 -25.17 6.43 -7.60
CA ASP A 131 -25.74 7.28 -6.56
C ASP A 131 -24.73 7.78 -5.52
N LEU A 132 -23.48 7.30 -5.57
CA LEU A 132 -22.35 7.75 -4.74
C LEU A 132 -21.36 8.65 -5.51
N ALA A 133 -21.82 9.35 -6.55
CA ALA A 133 -20.97 10.23 -7.36
C ALA A 133 -20.36 11.40 -6.56
N ALA A 134 -21.10 11.92 -5.57
CA ALA A 134 -20.61 13.00 -4.71
C ALA A 134 -19.45 12.53 -3.82
N ASP A 135 -19.55 11.32 -3.27
CA ASP A 135 -18.51 10.65 -2.48
C ASP A 135 -17.23 10.47 -3.28
N ARG A 136 -17.34 9.92 -4.50
CA ARG A 136 -16.20 9.81 -5.44
C ARG A 136 -15.58 11.17 -5.74
N GLN A 137 -16.39 12.20 -5.95
CA GLN A 137 -15.86 13.54 -6.18
C GLN A 137 -15.09 14.08 -4.98
N ALA A 138 -15.54 13.81 -3.75
CA ALA A 138 -14.81 14.19 -2.54
C ALA A 138 -13.45 13.48 -2.45
N ILE A 139 -13.39 12.19 -2.79
CA ILE A 139 -12.14 11.41 -2.84
C ILE A 139 -11.19 11.97 -3.89
N ARG A 140 -11.68 12.26 -5.10
CA ARG A 140 -10.88 12.82 -6.20
C ARG A 140 -10.36 14.21 -5.89
N ASN A 141 -11.15 15.05 -5.24
CA ASN A 141 -10.68 16.36 -4.78
C ASN A 141 -9.53 16.21 -3.80
N ALA A 142 -9.63 15.27 -2.85
CA ALA A 142 -8.54 14.97 -1.93
C ALA A 142 -7.30 14.41 -2.65
N ASP A 143 -7.45 13.61 -3.71
CA ASP A 143 -6.32 13.15 -4.55
C ASP A 143 -5.66 14.32 -5.30
N PHE A 144 -6.45 15.24 -5.86
CA PHE A 144 -5.92 16.41 -6.55
C PHE A 144 -5.12 17.32 -5.62
N GLU A 145 -5.53 17.44 -4.34
CA GLU A 145 -4.75 18.14 -3.33
C GLU A 145 -3.38 17.46 -3.10
N LEU A 146 -3.33 16.12 -3.04
CA LEU A 146 -2.09 15.36 -2.92
C LEU A 146 -1.19 15.52 -4.15
N LEU A 147 -1.76 15.49 -5.36
CA LEU A 147 -1.03 15.78 -6.59
C LEU A 147 -0.41 17.19 -6.56
N ALA A 148 -1.15 18.18 -6.07
CA ALA A 148 -0.63 19.53 -5.92
C ALA A 148 0.51 19.61 -4.89
N ILE A 149 0.54 18.72 -3.89
CA ILE A 149 1.65 18.58 -2.94
C ILE A 149 2.86 17.92 -3.63
N GLU A 150 2.68 16.86 -4.42
CA GLU A 150 3.76 16.23 -5.20
C GLU A 150 4.44 17.25 -6.13
N GLN A 151 3.66 18.08 -6.81
CA GLN A 151 4.19 19.16 -7.65
C GLN A 151 4.97 20.22 -6.85
N ALA A 152 4.60 20.45 -5.59
CA ALA A 152 5.34 21.36 -4.71
C ALA A 152 6.64 20.71 -4.18
N MET A 153 6.67 19.39 -3.99
CA MET A 153 7.90 18.65 -3.72
C MET A 153 8.90 18.79 -4.87
N ASP A 154 8.43 18.70 -6.12
CA ASP A 154 9.28 18.85 -7.31
C ASP A 154 9.92 20.24 -7.37
N ARG A 155 9.20 21.27 -6.92
CA ARG A 155 9.71 22.65 -6.78
C ARG A 155 10.51 22.89 -5.49
N ARG A 156 10.68 21.87 -4.64
CA ARG A 156 11.31 21.97 -3.31
C ARG A 156 10.71 23.08 -2.44
N ASP A 157 9.39 23.23 -2.50
CA ASP A 157 8.66 24.24 -1.74
C ASP A 157 8.77 23.97 -0.23
N ARG A 158 9.07 25.01 0.54
CA ARG A 158 9.19 24.94 2.01
C ARG A 158 7.87 24.62 2.70
N THR A 159 6.74 24.82 2.02
CA THR A 159 5.39 24.60 2.54
C THR A 159 4.93 23.14 2.47
N VAL A 160 5.66 22.23 1.81
CA VAL A 160 5.23 20.82 1.62
C VAL A 160 4.78 20.16 2.92
N ALA A 161 5.59 20.24 3.99
CA ALA A 161 5.24 19.64 5.27
C ALA A 161 3.94 20.22 5.87
N LEU A 162 3.74 21.54 5.74
CA LEU A 162 2.52 22.21 6.17
C LEU A 162 1.31 21.77 5.34
N ARG A 163 1.46 21.64 4.01
CA ARG A 163 0.38 21.22 3.11
C ARG A 163 -0.04 19.76 3.36
N ILE A 164 0.91 18.87 3.63
CA ILE A 164 0.63 17.50 4.07
C ILE A 164 -0.14 17.50 5.40
N ALA A 165 0.29 18.30 6.37
CA ALA A 165 -0.40 18.41 7.66
C ALA A 165 -1.84 18.96 7.50
N ALA A 166 -2.02 19.98 6.65
CA ALA A 166 -3.33 20.56 6.36
C ALA A 166 -4.26 19.54 5.68
N TRP A 167 -3.77 18.81 4.68
CA TRP A 167 -4.53 17.74 4.02
C TRP A 167 -4.99 16.69 5.05
N ARG A 168 -4.08 16.23 5.93
CA ARG A 168 -4.40 15.27 6.99
C ARG A 168 -5.45 15.78 7.98
N ALA A 169 -5.38 17.07 8.33
CA ALA A 169 -6.35 17.72 9.19
C ALA A 169 -7.73 17.88 8.52
N GLY A 170 -7.76 17.98 7.19
CA GLY A 170 -8.99 18.03 6.39
C GLY A 170 -9.71 16.69 6.25
N VAL A 171 -9.01 15.56 6.39
CA VAL A 171 -9.58 14.21 6.19
C VAL A 171 -10.91 13.98 6.91
N PRO A 172 -11.06 14.25 8.23
CA PRO A 172 -12.30 13.98 8.95
C PRO A 172 -13.52 14.68 8.33
N ARG A 173 -13.34 15.86 7.73
CA ARG A 173 -14.44 16.65 7.16
C ARG A 173 -15.10 15.92 6.01
N TRP A 174 -14.32 15.48 5.01
CA TRP A 174 -14.89 14.77 3.86
C TRP A 174 -15.10 13.28 4.13
N ALA A 175 -14.31 12.66 4.99
CA ALA A 175 -14.50 11.26 5.40
C ALA A 175 -15.84 11.03 6.11
N SER A 176 -16.36 12.05 6.80
CA SER A 176 -17.68 11.95 7.44
C SER A 176 -18.82 11.69 6.45
N LEU A 177 -18.71 12.17 5.21
CA LEU A 177 -19.67 11.87 4.15
C LEU A 177 -19.59 10.39 3.79
N LEU A 178 -18.37 9.93 3.47
CA LEU A 178 -18.09 8.55 3.08
C LEU A 178 -18.53 7.54 4.14
N HIS A 179 -18.33 7.85 5.43
CA HIS A 179 -18.75 6.97 6.52
C HIS A 179 -20.27 6.80 6.61
N ARG A 180 -21.06 7.83 6.28
CA ARG A 180 -22.53 7.69 6.25
C ARG A 180 -22.97 6.78 5.11
N ASP A 181 -22.25 6.82 3.99
CA ASP A 181 -22.60 6.10 2.77
C ASP A 181 -21.83 4.77 2.60
N GLU A 182 -21.01 4.37 3.59
CA GLU A 182 -20.23 3.12 3.55
C GLU A 182 -21.11 1.89 3.30
N GLY A 183 -22.28 1.84 3.95
CA GLY A 183 -23.25 0.73 3.79
C GLY A 183 -23.88 0.62 2.40
N ARG A 184 -23.74 1.64 1.55
CA ARG A 184 -24.21 1.65 0.15
C ARG A 184 -23.09 1.38 -0.85
N SER A 185 -21.85 1.27 -0.37
CA SER A 185 -20.66 1.07 -1.17
C SER A 185 -20.28 -0.42 -1.26
N LEU A 186 -19.22 -0.74 -2.00
CA LEU A 186 -18.65 -2.09 -2.07
C LEU A 186 -17.87 -2.50 -0.80
N TYR A 187 -17.83 -1.65 0.24
CA TYR A 187 -17.46 -2.09 1.58
C TYR A 187 -18.56 -2.92 2.25
N ASP A 188 -19.82 -2.73 1.84
CA ASP A 188 -20.93 -3.58 2.25
C ASP A 188 -20.92 -4.91 1.48
N VAL A 189 -21.07 -6.02 2.22
CA VAL A 189 -20.94 -7.37 1.65
C VAL A 189 -22.08 -7.69 0.69
N GLU A 190 -23.31 -7.29 1.01
CA GLU A 190 -24.47 -7.57 0.17
C GLU A 190 -24.40 -6.77 -1.14
N THR A 191 -23.94 -5.53 -1.07
CA THR A 191 -23.71 -4.67 -2.22
C THR A 191 -22.59 -5.21 -3.10
N LEU A 192 -21.48 -5.65 -2.51
CA LEU A 192 -20.38 -6.29 -3.24
C LEU A 192 -20.83 -7.59 -3.93
N SER A 193 -21.54 -8.48 -3.22
CA SER A 193 -22.03 -9.73 -3.79
C SER A 193 -22.97 -9.50 -4.97
N ARG A 194 -23.88 -8.51 -4.88
CA ARG A 194 -24.75 -8.13 -6.00
C ARG A 194 -23.97 -7.60 -7.20
N ALA A 195 -22.96 -6.76 -6.97
CA ALA A 195 -22.12 -6.21 -8.03
C ALA A 195 -21.31 -7.31 -8.76
N LEU A 196 -20.76 -8.28 -8.01
CA LEU A 196 -20.04 -9.42 -8.59
C LEU A 196 -20.96 -10.35 -9.39
N ALA A 197 -22.19 -10.59 -8.92
CA ALA A 197 -23.16 -11.39 -9.64
C ALA A 197 -23.56 -10.75 -10.98
N ALA A 198 -23.75 -9.42 -11.00
CA ALA A 198 -24.10 -8.68 -12.21
C ALA A 198 -22.96 -8.58 -13.24
N GLY A 199 -21.69 -8.66 -12.80
CA GLY A 199 -20.52 -8.61 -13.69
C GLY A 199 -20.13 -9.93 -14.36
N ASN A 200 -20.73 -11.05 -13.91
CA ASN A 200 -20.51 -12.39 -14.48
C ASN A 200 -21.63 -12.80 -15.47
N SER A 201 -22.49 -11.86 -15.88
CA SER A 201 -23.58 -12.04 -16.85
C SER A 201 -23.24 -11.34 -18.16
#